data_AF-A0A6G2XAB5-F1
#
_entry.id   AF-A0A6G2XAB5-F1
#
_cell.length_a   1.000
_cell.length_b   1.000
_cell.length_c   1.000
_cell.angle_alpha   90.00
_cell.angle_beta   90.00
_cell.angle_gamma   90.00
#
_symmetry.space_group_name_H-M   'P 1'
#
loop_
_entity.id
_entity.type
_entity.pdbx_description
1 polymer ?
#
loop_
_entity_poly.entity_id
_entity_poly.type
_entity_poly.pdbx_seq_one_letter_code
_entity_poly.pdbx_strand_id
1 'polypeptide(L)'
;MPAAALKPKPLPTQSTARRSVPLDSPYQPLAKRPLPAGRPRDWYVTHNRRLKAMRLAIALLDSGVQPGQARNETIRGTAELIGVHPPSDTTCHMVRALMRYSR
;
A
#
# COMPACT_ATOMS: atom_id res chain seq x y z
N MET A 1 35.43 24.17 -40.67
CA MET A 1 34.06 23.61 -40.61
C MET A 1 33.84 23.02 -39.22
N PRO A 2 33.00 23.59 -38.33
CA PRO A 2 32.72 22.95 -37.04
C PRO A 2 31.45 22.10 -37.13
N ALA A 3 31.56 20.85 -36.69
CA ALA A 3 30.47 19.88 -36.60
C ALA A 3 29.49 20.26 -35.48
N ALA A 4 28.20 20.37 -35.81
CA ALA A 4 27.13 20.64 -34.87
C ALA A 4 26.90 19.43 -33.95
N ALA A 5 27.05 19.62 -32.63
CA ALA A 5 26.72 18.63 -31.63
C ALA A 5 25.20 18.41 -31.56
N LEU A 6 24.74 17.21 -31.92
CA LEU A 6 23.34 16.80 -31.79
C LEU A 6 23.03 16.53 -30.30
N LYS A 7 22.02 17.23 -29.77
CA LYS A 7 21.52 17.04 -28.40
C LYS A 7 20.82 15.68 -28.28
N PRO A 8 21.04 14.91 -27.20
CA PRO A 8 20.43 13.60 -27.03
C PRO A 8 18.90 13.71 -26.87
N LYS A 9 18.21 12.77 -27.51
CA LYS A 9 16.74 12.63 -27.50
C LYS A 9 16.26 12.34 -26.07
N PRO A 10 15.29 13.10 -25.52
CA PRO A 10 14.80 12.84 -24.18
C PRO A 10 14.08 11.49 -24.12
N LEU A 11 14.36 10.72 -23.07
CA LEU A 11 13.71 9.44 -22.76
C LEU A 11 12.19 9.66 -22.57
N PRO A 12 11.34 8.73 -23.02
CA PRO A 12 9.90 8.92 -22.95
C PRO A 12 9.43 8.85 -21.49
N THR A 13 8.54 9.78 -21.15
CA THR A 13 7.72 9.84 -19.93
C THR A 13 8.37 10.48 -18.70
N GLN A 14 8.81 11.73 -18.83
CA GLN A 14 8.85 12.64 -17.67
C GLN A 14 7.72 13.66 -17.82
N SER A 15 6.85 13.73 -16.81
CA SER A 15 5.78 14.73 -16.74
C SER A 15 6.39 16.13 -16.87
N THR A 16 5.92 16.92 -17.83
CA THR A 16 6.34 18.30 -18.05
C THR A 16 5.78 19.27 -17.00
N ALA A 17 4.96 18.77 -16.07
CA ALA A 17 4.41 19.57 -14.99
C ALA A 17 5.50 19.88 -13.95
N ARG A 18 5.80 21.17 -13.76
CA ARG A 18 6.66 21.67 -12.65
C ARG A 18 6.02 21.52 -11.26
N ARG A 19 4.90 20.81 -11.15
CA ARG A 19 4.21 20.49 -9.90
C ARG A 19 4.31 18.98 -9.73
N SER A 20 4.78 18.54 -8.56
CA SER A 20 4.76 17.13 -8.18
C SER A 20 3.37 16.57 -8.40
N VAL A 21 3.24 15.56 -9.26
CA VAL A 21 1.99 14.81 -9.40
C VAL A 21 1.72 14.18 -8.04
N PRO A 22 0.49 14.22 -7.49
CA PRO A 22 0.21 13.68 -6.15
C PRO A 22 0.63 12.22 -5.92
N LEU A 23 0.83 11.44 -6.99
CA LEU A 23 1.30 10.06 -6.97
C LEU A 23 2.83 9.92 -6.89
N ASP A 24 3.59 10.97 -7.22
CA ASP A 24 5.05 10.98 -7.15
C ASP A 24 5.57 11.40 -5.76
N SER A 25 4.68 11.85 -4.87
CA SER A 25 5.02 12.18 -3.48
C SER A 25 4.93 10.94 -2.60
N PRO A 26 5.86 10.73 -1.64
CA PRO A 26 5.77 9.62 -0.71
C PRO A 26 4.41 9.64 0.01
N TYR A 27 3.71 8.51 -0.03
CA TYR A 27 2.41 8.37 0.61
C TYR A 27 2.51 8.69 2.11
N GLN A 28 1.77 9.71 2.56
CA GLN A 28 1.64 10.01 3.99
C GLN A 28 0.42 9.29 4.56
N PRO A 29 0.59 8.45 5.61
CA PRO A 29 -0.54 7.82 6.26
C PRO A 29 -1.55 8.84 6.79
N LEU A 30 -2.84 8.59 6.57
CA LEU A 30 -3.91 9.41 7.12
C LEU A 30 -3.81 9.51 8.65
N ALA A 31 -4.00 10.73 9.16
CA ALA A 31 -4.07 10.98 10.59
C ALA A 31 -5.22 10.17 11.20
N LYS A 32 -4.90 9.35 12.22
CA LYS A 32 -5.89 8.52 12.90
C LYS A 32 -6.85 9.42 13.69
N ARG A 33 -8.15 9.26 13.44
CA ARG A 33 -9.21 9.81 14.27
C ARG A 33 -9.73 8.74 15.24
N PRO A 34 -10.15 9.12 16.45
CA PRO A 34 -10.77 8.19 17.37
C PRO A 34 -12.04 7.59 16.76
N LEU A 35 -12.28 6.31 17.03
CA LEU A 35 -13.51 5.64 16.61
C LEU A 35 -14.70 6.16 17.44
N PRO A 36 -15.92 6.20 16.86
CA PRO A 36 -17.10 6.69 17.57
C PRO A 36 -17.37 5.83 18.80
N ALA A 37 -17.72 6.45 19.93
CA ALA A 37 -18.07 5.75 21.16
C ALA A 37 -19.45 5.05 21.07
N GLY A 38 -19.74 4.15 22.00
CA GLY A 38 -21.08 3.54 22.17
C GLY A 38 -21.42 2.39 21.21
N ARG A 39 -20.45 1.86 20.45
CA ARG A 39 -20.66 0.68 19.60
C ARG A 39 -20.42 -0.62 20.38
N PRO A 40 -21.04 -1.75 19.96
CA PRO A 40 -20.68 -3.06 20.49
C PRO A 40 -19.20 -3.39 20.26
N ARG A 41 -18.58 -4.16 21.17
CA ARG A 41 -17.17 -4.56 21.09
C ARG A 41 -16.79 -5.15 19.72
N ASP A 42 -17.63 -6.03 19.19
CA ASP A 42 -17.37 -6.75 17.93
C ASP A 42 -17.29 -5.82 16.72
N TRP A 43 -18.00 -4.69 16.76
CA TRP A 43 -17.89 -3.67 15.73
C TRP A 43 -16.48 -3.10 15.68
N TYR A 44 -15.92 -2.72 16.84
CA TYR A 44 -14.54 -2.20 16.91
C TYR A 44 -13.52 -3.25 16.50
N VAL A 45 -13.69 -4.50 16.93
CA VAL A 45 -12.77 -5.59 16.56
C VAL A 45 -12.77 -5.78 15.04
N THR A 46 -13.95 -5.86 14.42
CA THR A 46 -14.10 -6.03 12.98
C THR A 46 -13.53 -4.83 12.21
N HIS A 47 -13.83 -3.62 12.67
CA HIS A 47 -13.34 -2.38 12.04
C HIS A 47 -11.81 -2.29 12.11
N ASN A 48 -11.21 -2.55 13.28
CA ASN A 48 -9.75 -2.53 13.44
C ASN A 48 -9.06 -3.66 12.66
N ARG A 49 -9.69 -4.84 12.53
CA ARG A 49 -9.19 -5.92 11.65
C ARG A 49 -9.17 -5.49 10.19
N ARG A 50 -10.21 -4.79 9.71
CA ARG A 50 -10.23 -4.22 8.34
C ARG A 50 -9.16 -3.15 8.15
N LEU A 51 -9.01 -2.23 9.11
CA LEU A 51 -7.94 -1.22 9.07
C LEU A 51 -6.54 -1.86 9.00
N LYS A 52 -6.30 -2.87 9.83
CA LYS A 52 -5.04 -3.64 9.82
C LYS A 52 -4.84 -4.34 8.46
N ALA A 53 -5.88 -4.98 7.93
CA ALA A 53 -5.81 -5.67 6.64
C ALA A 53 -5.50 -4.71 5.48
N MET A 54 -6.15 -3.55 5.42
CA MET A 54 -5.89 -2.54 4.39
C MET A 54 -4.45 -2.03 4.46
N ARG A 55 -3.95 -1.73 5.66
CA ARG A 55 -2.56 -1.29 5.85
C ARG A 55 -1.55 -2.31 5.34
N LEU A 56 -1.78 -3.60 5.62
CA LEU A 56 -0.92 -4.68 5.14
C LEU A 56 -1.04 -4.88 3.62
N ALA A 57 -2.25 -4.79 3.06
CA ALA A 57 -2.46 -4.91 1.62
C ALA A 57 -1.72 -3.80 0.84
N ILE A 58 -1.80 -2.55 1.32
CA ILE A 58 -1.05 -1.43 0.72
C ILE A 58 0.46 -1.71 0.79
N ALA A 59 0.99 -2.08 1.95
CA ALA A 59 2.41 -2.39 2.10
C ALA A 59 2.88 -3.53 1.18
N LEU A 60 2.06 -4.58 1.02
CA LEU A 60 2.35 -5.68 0.09
C LEU A 60 2.39 -5.19 -1.35
N LEU A 61 1.42 -4.37 -1.77
CA LEU A 61 1.39 -3.79 -3.11
C LEU A 61 2.60 -2.86 -3.36
N ASP A 62 2.93 -2.01 -2.39
CA ASP A 62 4.09 -1.10 -2.45
C ASP A 62 5.41 -1.88 -2.53
N SER A 63 5.47 -3.08 -1.93
CA SER A 63 6.62 -4.00 -2.04
C SER A 63 6.64 -4.85 -3.32
N GLY A 64 5.64 -4.71 -4.20
CA GLY A 64 5.54 -5.44 -5.46
C GLY A 64 5.04 -6.89 -5.35
N VAL A 65 4.50 -7.29 -4.19
CA VAL A 65 3.98 -8.65 -3.98
C VAL A 65 2.71 -8.85 -4.80
N GLN A 66 2.69 -9.92 -5.59
CA GLN A 66 1.52 -10.29 -6.38
C GLN A 66 0.49 -11.08 -5.55
N PRO A 67 -0.81 -11.06 -5.89
CA PRO A 67 -1.85 -11.71 -5.08
C PRO A 67 -1.62 -13.22 -4.85
N GLY A 68 -1.00 -13.93 -5.80
CA GLY A 68 -0.64 -15.35 -5.65
C GLY A 68 0.53 -15.61 -4.69
N GLN A 69 1.35 -14.58 -4.40
CA GLN A 69 2.51 -14.64 -3.50
C GLN A 69 2.16 -14.23 -2.06
N ALA A 70 0.98 -13.65 -1.83
CA ALA A 70 0.51 -13.18 -0.52
C ALA A 70 0.09 -14.34 0.40
N ARG A 71 1.00 -15.28 0.69
CA ARG A 71 0.80 -16.35 1.67
C ARG A 71 0.82 -15.79 3.10
N ASN A 72 0.35 -16.56 4.08
CA ASN A 72 0.27 -16.10 5.46
C ASN A 72 1.65 -15.70 6.01
N GLU A 73 2.71 -16.42 5.63
CA GLU A 73 4.09 -16.14 6.02
C GLU A 73 4.54 -14.78 5.45
N THR A 74 4.29 -14.53 4.16
CA THR A 74 4.59 -13.25 3.50
C THR A 74 3.87 -12.09 4.17
N ILE A 75 2.58 -12.26 4.50
CA ILE A 75 1.77 -11.23 5.15
C ILE A 75 2.29 -10.94 6.56
N ARG A 76 2.63 -11.98 7.34
CA ARG A 76 3.17 -11.84 8.70
C ARG A 76 4.56 -11.21 8.69
N GLY A 77 5.43 -11.59 7.77
CA GLY A 77 6.75 -10.98 7.58
C GLY A 77 6.65 -9.51 7.15
N THR A 78 5.69 -9.17 6.29
CA THR A 78 5.43 -7.78 5.93
C THR A 78 4.93 -6.98 7.14
N ALA A 79 4.09 -7.59 7.99
CA ALA A 79 3.64 -6.95 9.22
C ALA A 79 4.81 -6.62 10.16
N GLU A 80 5.77 -7.53 10.30
CA GLU A 80 7.00 -7.33 11.06
C GLU A 80 7.84 -6.18 10.47
N LEU A 81 8.04 -6.18 9.14
CA LEU A 81 8.79 -5.14 8.43
C LEU A 81 8.24 -3.72 8.69
N ILE A 82 6.92 -3.58 8.74
CA ILE A 82 6.25 -2.27 8.96
C ILE A 82 5.92 -2.00 10.45
N GLY A 83 6.42 -2.82 11.37
CA GLY A 83 6.22 -2.65 12.82
C GLY A 83 4.77 -2.85 13.28
N VAL A 84 3.98 -3.67 12.60
CA VAL A 84 2.60 -4.01 12.95
C VAL A 84 2.56 -5.38 13.63
N HIS A 85 1.90 -5.44 14.80
CA HIS A 85 1.71 -6.71 15.51
C HIS A 85 1.09 -7.80 14.61
N PRO A 86 1.59 -9.06 14.70
CA PRO A 86 1.19 -10.15 13.81
C PRO A 86 -0.32 -10.23 13.54
N PRO A 87 -0.74 -10.36 12.27
CA PRO A 87 -2.13 -10.56 11.92
C PRO A 87 -2.60 -11.98 12.27
N SER A 88 -3.87 -12.10 12.65
CA SER A 88 -4.52 -13.41 12.78
C SER A 88 -4.84 -14.00 11.40
N ASP A 89 -5.18 -15.29 11.34
CA ASP A 89 -5.53 -15.95 10.08
C ASP A 89 -6.75 -15.32 9.40
N THR A 90 -7.74 -14.88 10.19
CA THR A 90 -8.87 -14.11 9.67
C THR A 90 -8.40 -12.82 9.01
N THR A 91 -7.44 -12.10 9.60
CA THR A 91 -6.89 -10.88 8.99
C THR A 91 -6.07 -11.20 7.74
N CYS A 92 -5.27 -12.26 7.73
CA CYS A 92 -4.55 -12.71 6.53
C CYS A 92 -5.51 -13.07 5.39
N HIS A 93 -6.65 -13.69 5.70
CA HIS A 93 -7.71 -13.93 4.72
C HIS A 93 -8.26 -12.61 4.15
N MET A 94 -8.55 -11.62 5.00
CA MET A 94 -8.99 -10.28 4.55
C MET A 94 -7.96 -9.60 3.64
N VAL A 95 -6.66 -9.67 3.99
CA VAL A 95 -5.58 -9.12 3.15
C VAL A 95 -5.60 -9.76 1.77
N ARG A 96 -5.63 -11.10 1.69
CA ARG A 96 -5.66 -11.81 0.41
C ARG A 96 -6.93 -11.51 -0.40
N ALA A 97 -8.06 -11.29 0.26
CA ALA A 97 -9.28 -10.86 -0.43
C ALA A 97 -9.13 -9.47 -1.05
N LEU A 98 -8.48 -8.53 -0.34
CA LEU A 98 -8.17 -7.18 -0.86
C LEU A 98 -7.18 -7.24 -2.04
N MET A 99 -6.12 -8.05 -1.95
CA MET A 99 -5.12 -8.16 -3.02
C MET A 99 -5.68 -8.80 -4.29
N ARG A 100 -6.66 -9.69 -4.17
CA ARG A 100 -7.30 -10.37 -5.31
C ARG A 100 -8.40 -9.55 -5.98
N TYR A 101 -8.55 -8.27 -5.64
CA TYR A 101 -9.59 -7.44 -6.23
C TYR A 101 -9.29 -7.12 -7.71
N SER A 102 -9.61 -8.08 -8.58
CA SER A 102 -9.88 -7.89 -10.00
C SER A 102 -11.37 -7.58 -10.13
N ARG A 103 -11.70 -6.34 -10.51
CA ARG A 103 -13.03 -6.03 -11.02
C ARG A 103 -13.01 -6.17 -12.54
#